data_AF-A3J683-F1
#
_entry.id   AF-A3J683-F1
#
_cell.length_a   1.000
_cell.length_b   1.000
_cell.length_c   1.000
_cell.angle_alpha   90.00
_cell.angle_beta   90.00
_cell.angle_gamma   90.00
#
_symmetry.space_group_name_H-M   'P 1'
#
loop_
_entity.id
_entity.type
_entity.pdbx_description
1 polymer ?
#
loop_
_entity_poly.entity_id
_entity_poly.type
_entity_poly.pdbx_seq_one_letter_code
_entity_poly.pdbx_strand_id
1 'polypeptide(L)'
;MKKILLFIFFYTSVCLGQPLDTISKIEFFYGYGAQCFPLDGVYARSEKFIFKKLEDGNFELTTYQKLWNISRQNATKFSKDSSITNLSKKCDSKILLDLMKNLNTDKQNFSFAFLKSKIKKPSKRRIIKLSKKMDKFYKVDCYDFFDCEYRNEIIDSIQSFEHFDKYVSSINLSKNQMITIGYYNFARIIITSKNNITSYDFSFVNNAIGQPIIKNFNENYMADYAYVNLLANEIIRDLIPKNSITYKAFDLKKVTDDYIRWYLGNNY
;
A
#
# COMPACT_ATOMS: atom_id res chain seq x y z
N MET A 1 34.83 -43.06 18.62
CA MET A 1 34.08 -42.67 17.40
C MET A 1 32.97 -41.69 17.80
N LYS A 2 33.18 -40.38 17.60
CA LYS A 2 32.19 -39.34 17.94
C LYS A 2 31.18 -39.22 16.78
N LYS A 3 29.94 -39.65 17.02
CA LYS A 3 28.80 -39.36 16.14
C LYS A 3 28.46 -37.88 16.28
N ILE A 4 28.86 -37.06 15.31
CA ILE A 4 28.33 -35.70 15.18
C ILE A 4 27.00 -35.84 14.43
N LEU A 5 25.91 -35.67 15.16
CA LEU A 5 24.57 -35.52 14.59
C LEU A 5 24.55 -34.18 13.85
N LEU A 6 24.58 -34.23 12.52
CA LEU A 6 24.31 -33.05 11.69
C LEU A 6 22.79 -32.81 11.74
N PHE A 7 22.36 -31.98 12.68
CA PHE A 7 20.99 -31.47 12.71
C PHE A 7 20.81 -30.53 11.51
N ILE A 8 20.41 -31.08 10.36
CA ILE A 8 19.92 -30.27 9.25
C ILE A 8 18.54 -29.79 9.66
N PHE A 9 18.47 -28.60 10.24
CA PHE A 9 17.23 -27.82 10.32
C PHE A 9 16.83 -27.47 8.89
N PHE A 10 16.10 -28.37 8.23
CA PHE A 10 15.20 -27.96 7.17
C PHE A 10 14.07 -27.17 7.84
N TYR A 11 14.28 -25.86 7.99
CA TYR A 11 13.17 -24.93 8.03
C TYR A 11 12.43 -25.11 6.70
N THR A 12 11.43 -26.00 6.69
CA THR A 12 10.42 -26.07 5.64
C THR A 12 9.52 -24.86 5.80
N SER A 13 10.06 -23.66 5.54
CA SER A 13 9.25 -22.61 4.97
C SER A 13 8.79 -23.17 3.64
N VAL A 14 7.53 -23.62 3.57
CA VAL A 14 6.87 -23.97 2.32
C VAL A 14 6.79 -22.69 1.51
N CYS A 15 7.89 -22.38 0.82
CA CYS A 15 7.94 -21.29 -0.12
C CYS A 15 7.18 -21.83 -1.32
N LEU A 16 5.89 -21.48 -1.41
CA LEU A 16 5.11 -21.59 -2.65
C LEU A 16 5.68 -20.58 -3.67
N GLY A 17 6.98 -20.68 -3.96
CA GLY A 17 7.66 -19.87 -4.94
C GLY A 17 7.33 -20.43 -6.31
N GLN A 18 6.47 -19.72 -7.06
CA GLN A 18 6.34 -19.98 -8.48
C GLN A 18 7.72 -19.74 -9.14
N PRO A 19 8.29 -20.73 -9.86
CA PRO A 19 9.53 -20.49 -10.58
C PRO A 19 9.30 -19.37 -11.59
N LEU A 20 10.14 -18.32 -11.60
CA LEU A 20 10.01 -17.20 -12.54
C LEU A 20 9.96 -17.66 -14.00
N ASP A 21 10.61 -18.79 -14.29
CA ASP A 21 10.62 -19.44 -15.60
C ASP A 21 9.23 -19.84 -16.09
N THR A 22 8.30 -20.09 -15.17
CA THR A 22 6.93 -20.49 -15.46
C THR A 22 5.95 -19.32 -15.54
N ILE A 23 6.35 -18.12 -15.08
CA ILE A 23 5.50 -16.92 -15.07
C ILE A 23 5.44 -16.35 -16.49
N SER A 24 4.23 -16.17 -17.01
CA SER A 24 3.99 -15.61 -18.34
C SER A 24 3.49 -14.16 -18.29
N LYS A 25 2.78 -13.80 -17.21
CA LYS A 25 2.11 -12.50 -17.08
C LYS A 25 2.00 -12.08 -15.62
N ILE A 26 2.17 -10.78 -15.38
CA ILE A 26 1.91 -10.13 -14.08
C ILE A 26 0.97 -8.96 -14.30
N GLU A 27 -0.05 -8.83 -13.45
CA GLU A 27 -1.03 -7.76 -13.51
C GLU A 27 -1.08 -7.03 -12.17
N PHE A 28 -0.84 -5.71 -12.19
CA PHE A 28 -1.06 -4.84 -11.04
C PHE A 28 -2.40 -4.14 -11.24
N PHE A 29 -3.32 -4.35 -10.32
CA PHE A 29 -4.61 -3.67 -10.29
C PHE A 29 -4.70 -2.80 -9.05
N TYR A 30 -5.14 -1.56 -9.21
CA TYR A 30 -5.47 -0.68 -8.09
C TYR A 30 -6.77 0.04 -8.37
N GLY A 31 -7.68 0.10 -7.40
CA GLY A 31 -8.95 0.78 -7.54
C GLY A 31 -9.37 1.49 -6.27
N TYR A 32 -9.93 2.68 -6.41
CA TYR A 32 -10.56 3.44 -5.32
C TYR A 32 -11.91 4.00 -5.79
N GLY A 33 -12.85 4.15 -4.87
CA GLY A 33 -14.18 4.65 -5.17
C GLY A 33 -14.96 5.04 -3.94
N ALA A 34 -16.11 5.67 -4.15
CA ALA A 34 -17.08 6.06 -3.15
C ALA A 34 -18.43 5.40 -3.45
N GLN A 35 -19.29 5.32 -2.43
CA GLN A 35 -20.69 4.98 -2.62
C GLN A 35 -21.39 6.14 -3.34
N CYS A 36 -22.02 5.87 -4.48
CA CYS A 36 -22.79 6.87 -5.23
C CYS A 36 -24.27 6.76 -4.90
N PHE A 37 -24.62 7.22 -3.71
CA PHE A 37 -26.01 7.54 -3.37
C PHE A 37 -26.11 9.04 -3.12
N PRO A 38 -27.00 9.81 -3.76
CA PRO A 38 -27.78 9.59 -4.99
C PRO A 38 -27.21 10.42 -6.17
N LEU A 39 -25.89 10.47 -6.33
CA LEU A 39 -25.23 11.41 -7.26
C LEU A 39 -24.80 10.76 -8.58
N ASP A 40 -24.96 11.51 -9.66
CA ASP A 40 -24.41 11.21 -10.98
C ASP A 40 -22.91 11.51 -11.03
N GLY A 41 -22.20 10.79 -11.90
CA GLY A 41 -20.79 10.99 -12.18
C GLY A 41 -19.91 9.78 -11.91
N VAL A 42 -18.60 9.99 -11.98
CA VAL A 42 -17.60 8.94 -11.73
C VAL A 42 -17.55 8.66 -10.23
N TYR A 43 -17.96 7.45 -9.83
CA TYR A 43 -17.95 7.04 -8.44
C TYR A 43 -16.76 6.15 -8.08
N ALA A 44 -16.11 5.53 -9.06
CA ALA A 44 -14.88 4.78 -8.83
C ALA A 44 -13.92 4.89 -10.00
N ARG A 45 -12.63 4.82 -9.69
CA ARG A 45 -11.52 4.84 -10.64
C ARG A 45 -10.59 3.69 -10.35
N SER A 46 -10.08 3.05 -11.39
CA SER A 46 -9.04 2.03 -11.25
C SER A 46 -8.00 2.11 -12.36
N GLU A 47 -6.85 1.54 -12.07
CA GLU A 47 -5.74 1.35 -12.99
C GLU A 47 -5.36 -0.12 -13.05
N LYS A 48 -4.94 -0.55 -14.24
CA LYS A 48 -4.36 -1.87 -14.45
C LYS A 48 -3.08 -1.77 -15.28
N PHE A 49 -2.01 -2.38 -14.79
CA PHE A 49 -0.76 -2.56 -15.53
C PHE A 49 -0.58 -4.03 -15.86
N ILE A 50 -0.24 -4.35 -17.10
CA ILE A 50 0.00 -5.73 -17.56
C ILE A 50 1.43 -5.84 -18.04
N PHE A 51 2.18 -6.72 -17.39
CA PHE A 51 3.52 -7.11 -17.76
C PHE A 51 3.49 -8.49 -18.40
N LYS A 52 4.15 -8.67 -19.54
CA LYS A 52 4.31 -9.98 -20.19
C LYS A 52 5.78 -10.37 -20.23
N LYS A 53 6.05 -11.66 -20.08
CA LYS A 53 7.40 -12.20 -20.22
C LYS A 53 7.79 -12.25 -21.70
N LEU A 54 9.01 -11.82 -21.98
CA LEU A 54 9.66 -11.89 -23.29
C LEU A 54 10.47 -13.19 -23.40
N GLU A 55 10.86 -13.55 -24.62
CA GLU A 55 11.69 -14.74 -24.89
C GLU A 55 13.06 -14.67 -24.19
N ASP A 56 13.62 -13.46 -24.04
CA ASP A 56 14.88 -13.20 -23.33
C ASP A 56 14.79 -13.36 -21.80
N GLY A 57 13.61 -13.73 -21.28
CA GLY A 57 13.34 -13.90 -19.86
C GLY A 57 12.99 -12.62 -19.10
N ASN A 58 13.17 -11.44 -19.71
CA ASN A 58 12.75 -10.16 -19.14
C ASN A 58 11.23 -9.99 -19.26
N PHE A 59 10.73 -8.93 -18.63
CA PHE A 59 9.33 -8.55 -18.74
C PHE A 59 9.19 -7.22 -19.44
N GLU A 60 8.06 -7.03 -20.08
CA GLU A 60 7.69 -5.78 -20.70
C GLU A 60 6.33 -5.33 -20.15
N LEU A 61 6.25 -4.07 -19.73
CA LEU A 61 4.97 -3.42 -19.49
C LEU A 61 4.29 -3.17 -20.84
N THR A 62 3.32 -4.02 -21.19
CA THR A 62 2.65 -3.99 -22.50
C THR A 62 1.40 -3.12 -22.48
N THR A 63 0.76 -2.99 -21.32
CA THR A 63 -0.56 -2.37 -21.24
C THR A 63 -0.73 -1.58 -19.96
N TYR A 64 -1.25 -0.36 -20.10
CA TYR A 64 -1.77 0.46 -19.01
C TYR A 64 -3.23 0.81 -19.31
N GLN A 65 -4.13 0.43 -18.41
CA GLN A 65 -5.57 0.71 -18.52
C GLN A 65 -6.01 1.63 -17.40
N LYS A 66 -6.81 2.64 -17.74
CA LYS A 66 -7.60 3.43 -16.80
C LYS A 66 -9.06 3.02 -16.94
N LEU A 67 -9.74 2.89 -15.82
CA LEU A 67 -11.12 2.42 -15.74
C LEU A 67 -11.91 3.39 -14.87
N TRP A 68 -13.11 3.75 -15.32
CA TRP A 68 -14.04 4.62 -14.60
C TRP A 68 -15.39 3.92 -14.48
N ASN A 69 -15.88 3.78 -13.25
CA ASN A 69 -17.27 3.38 -13.03
C ASN A 69 -18.12 4.64 -12.87
N ILE A 70 -19.19 4.74 -13.65
CA ILE A 70 -20.02 5.94 -13.79
C ILE A 70 -21.45 5.61 -13.37
N SER A 71 -22.02 6.50 -12.57
CA SER A 71 -23.42 6.56 -12.18
C SER A 71 -24.13 7.62 -13.02
N ARG A 72 -25.33 7.32 -13.51
CA ARG A 72 -26.18 8.25 -14.27
C ARG A 72 -27.63 8.13 -13.79
N GLN A 73 -28.42 9.17 -14.05
CA GLN A 73 -29.84 9.20 -13.76
C GLN A 73 -30.13 8.97 -12.26
N ASN A 74 -29.46 9.72 -11.39
CA ASN A 74 -29.57 9.63 -9.93
C ASN A 74 -29.31 8.22 -9.40
N ALA A 75 -28.21 7.60 -9.85
CA ALA A 75 -27.81 6.24 -9.46
C ALA A 75 -28.77 5.11 -9.86
N THR A 76 -29.55 5.31 -10.94
CA THR A 76 -30.38 4.25 -11.54
C THR A 76 -29.72 3.56 -12.73
N LYS A 77 -28.70 4.18 -13.35
CA LYS A 77 -27.93 3.59 -14.44
C LYS A 77 -26.44 3.56 -14.13
N PHE A 78 -25.83 2.38 -14.28
CA PHE A 78 -24.40 2.17 -14.06
C PHE A 78 -23.70 1.78 -15.36
N SER A 79 -22.56 2.39 -15.64
CA SER A 79 -21.73 2.05 -16.79
C SER A 79 -20.25 2.03 -16.43
N LYS A 80 -19.44 1.45 -17.31
CA LYS A 80 -17.98 1.44 -17.22
C LYS A 80 -17.41 2.10 -18.45
N ASP A 81 -16.43 2.97 -18.24
CA ASP A 81 -15.62 3.56 -19.30
C ASP A 81 -14.15 3.18 -19.08
N SER A 82 -13.37 3.15 -20.16
CA SER A 82 -11.97 2.75 -20.08
C SER A 82 -11.12 3.40 -21.15
N SER A 83 -9.86 3.68 -20.81
CA SER A 83 -8.83 4.01 -21.78
C SER A 83 -7.67 3.02 -21.66
N ILE A 84 -7.16 2.59 -22.82
CA ILE A 84 -6.07 1.62 -22.90
C ILE A 84 -4.92 2.29 -23.62
N THR A 85 -3.75 2.24 -23.00
CA THR A 85 -2.48 2.67 -23.59
C THR A 85 -1.59 1.45 -23.73
N ASN A 86 -1.20 1.14 -24.97
CA ASN A 86 -0.18 0.13 -25.21
C ASN A 86 1.19 0.75 -24.96
N LEU A 87 2.04 0.01 -24.25
CA LEU A 87 3.37 0.43 -23.84
C LEU A 87 4.38 -0.63 -24.29
N SER A 88 5.65 -0.24 -24.37
CA SER A 88 6.77 -1.13 -24.65
C SER A 88 7.94 -0.72 -23.75
N LYS A 89 7.70 -0.79 -22.44
CA LYS A 89 8.74 -0.49 -21.44
C LYS A 89 9.28 -1.79 -20.90
N LYS A 90 10.51 -2.14 -21.28
CA LYS A 90 11.23 -3.27 -20.69
C LYS A 90 11.46 -3.03 -19.20
N CYS A 91 11.32 -4.11 -18.44
CA CYS A 91 11.57 -4.20 -17.02
C CYS A 91 12.53 -5.35 -16.79
N ASP A 92 13.60 -5.08 -16.05
CA ASP A 92 14.54 -6.11 -15.61
C ASP A 92 13.78 -7.18 -14.80
N SER A 93 13.96 -8.44 -15.21
CA SER A 93 13.43 -9.61 -14.53
C SER A 93 13.84 -9.66 -13.04
N LYS A 94 15.01 -9.10 -12.70
CA LYS A 94 15.50 -9.03 -11.32
C LYS A 94 14.57 -8.21 -10.40
N ILE A 95 14.02 -7.10 -10.87
CA ILE A 95 13.11 -6.26 -10.06
C ILE A 95 11.82 -7.03 -9.74
N LEU A 96 11.32 -7.81 -10.70
CA LEU A 96 10.14 -8.65 -10.51
C LEU A 96 10.43 -9.86 -9.61
N LEU A 97 11.61 -10.47 -9.73
CA LEU A 97 12.07 -11.47 -8.77
C LEU A 97 12.13 -10.92 -7.35
N ASP A 98 12.67 -9.71 -7.19
CA ASP A 98 12.77 -9.06 -5.89
C ASP A 98 11.37 -8.72 -5.33
N LEU A 99 10.44 -8.28 -6.18
CA LEU A 99 9.04 -8.14 -5.79
C LEU A 99 8.49 -9.47 -5.28
N MET A 100 8.73 -10.56 -6.00
CA MET A 100 8.20 -11.87 -5.62
C MET A 100 8.74 -12.40 -4.31
N LYS A 101 10.04 -12.24 -4.09
CA LYS A 101 10.66 -12.57 -2.80
C LYS A 101 10.03 -11.77 -1.67
N ASN A 102 9.75 -10.48 -1.92
CA ASN A 102 9.15 -9.61 -0.92
C ASN A 102 7.64 -9.83 -0.72
N LEU A 103 6.91 -10.34 -1.72
CA LEU A 103 5.51 -10.72 -1.56
C LEU A 103 5.33 -12.08 -0.85
N ASN A 104 6.31 -12.98 -0.95
CA ASN A 104 6.25 -14.33 -0.36
C ASN A 104 7.06 -14.48 0.94
N THR A 105 7.55 -13.40 1.53
CA THR A 105 8.28 -13.45 2.80
C THR A 105 7.36 -13.21 3.99
N ASP A 106 7.71 -13.81 5.11
CA ASP A 106 7.17 -13.59 6.44
C ASP A 106 7.82 -12.38 7.16
N LYS A 107 8.61 -11.58 6.46
CA LYS A 107 9.28 -10.42 7.05
C LYS A 107 8.28 -9.38 7.55
N GLN A 108 8.25 -9.16 8.86
CA GLN A 108 7.52 -8.06 9.49
C GLN A 108 8.38 -6.80 9.53
N ASN A 109 8.35 -6.00 8.47
CA ASN A 109 9.04 -4.70 8.45
C ASN A 109 8.08 -3.52 8.60
N PHE A 110 6.84 -3.76 9.02
CA PHE A 110 5.96 -2.71 9.52
C PHE A 110 6.36 -2.31 10.94
N SER A 111 7.45 -1.55 11.07
CA SER A 111 7.95 -1.09 12.36
C SER A 111 8.24 0.41 12.33
N PHE A 112 8.24 1.03 13.51
CA PHE A 112 8.70 2.39 13.71
C PHE A 112 10.08 2.62 13.07
N ALA A 113 11.05 1.74 13.35
CA ALA A 113 12.42 1.87 12.85
C ALA A 113 12.47 1.83 11.31
N PHE A 114 11.75 0.90 10.69
CA PHE A 114 11.68 0.81 9.23
C PHE A 114 11.04 2.06 8.62
N LEU A 115 9.85 2.45 9.09
CA LEU A 115 9.14 3.60 8.55
C LEU A 115 9.91 4.90 8.76
N LYS A 116 10.50 5.11 9.95
CA LYS A 116 11.34 6.27 10.26
C LYS A 116 12.56 6.35 9.34
N SER A 117 13.15 5.22 8.94
CA SER A 117 14.27 5.19 7.98
C SER A 117 13.87 5.62 6.55
N LYS A 118 12.58 5.54 6.21
CA LYS A 118 12.06 5.83 4.86
C LYS A 118 11.44 7.23 4.73
N ILE A 119 11.07 7.86 5.84
CA ILE A 119 10.43 9.19 5.86
C ILE A 119 11.41 10.28 6.25
N LYS A 120 11.23 11.47 5.69
CA LYS A 120 12.00 12.66 6.05
C LYS A 120 11.26 13.45 7.13
N LYS A 121 12.00 14.13 8.00
CA LYS A 121 11.48 15.12 8.94
C LYS A 121 10.56 16.11 8.20
N PRO A 122 9.29 16.28 8.62
CA PRO A 122 8.37 17.20 7.97
C PRO A 122 8.82 18.65 8.17
N SER A 123 8.56 19.51 7.18
CA SER A 123 8.83 20.94 7.34
C SER A 123 7.72 21.63 8.13
N LYS A 124 8.06 22.67 8.90
CA LYS A 124 7.10 23.56 9.59
C LYS A 124 5.95 23.99 8.67
N ARG A 125 6.27 24.39 7.43
CA ARG A 125 5.27 24.78 6.40
C ARG A 125 4.29 23.65 6.07
N ARG A 126 4.77 22.40 5.97
CA ARG A 126 3.91 21.23 5.68
C ARG A 126 2.95 20.96 6.85
N ILE A 127 3.46 21.02 8.08
CA ILE A 127 2.66 20.83 9.30
C ILE A 127 1.56 21.88 9.36
N ILE A 128 1.92 23.18 9.29
CA ILE A 128 0.96 24.31 9.26
C ILE A 128 -0.13 24.08 8.21
N LYS A 129 0.25 23.68 6.99
CA LYS A 129 -0.69 23.47 5.88
C LYS A 129 -1.70 22.35 6.18
N LEU A 130 -1.27 21.26 6.83
CA LEU A 130 -2.16 20.16 7.19
C LEU A 130 -3.05 20.52 8.39
N SER A 131 -2.48 21.18 9.40
CA SER A 131 -3.23 21.61 10.58
C SER A 131 -4.37 22.57 10.22
N LYS A 132 -4.15 23.52 9.31
CA LYS A 132 -5.19 24.43 8.80
C LYS A 132 -6.39 23.71 8.17
N LYS A 133 -6.20 22.51 7.63
CA LYS A 133 -7.30 21.73 7.03
C LYS A 133 -8.15 20.98 8.06
N MET A 134 -7.62 20.77 9.26
CA MET A 134 -8.29 20.01 10.33
C MET A 134 -9.09 20.90 11.28
N ASP A 135 -9.06 22.22 11.08
CA ASP A 135 -9.87 23.27 11.72
C ASP A 135 -9.75 23.41 13.26
N LYS A 136 -9.43 22.35 14.00
CA LYS A 136 -9.35 22.36 15.47
C LYS A 136 -8.16 23.14 16.03
N PHE A 137 -7.05 23.20 15.32
CA PHE A 137 -5.77 23.68 15.86
C PHE A 137 -5.35 25.10 15.39
N TYR A 138 -5.99 25.61 14.33
CA TYR A 138 -5.55 26.84 13.62
C TYR A 138 -6.65 27.88 13.44
N LYS A 139 -7.87 27.63 13.96
CA LYS A 139 -8.96 28.62 13.99
C LYS A 139 -8.85 29.61 15.15
N VAL A 140 -7.94 29.37 16.09
CA VAL A 140 -7.54 30.42 17.03
C VAL A 140 -6.38 31.14 16.38
N ASP A 141 -6.69 32.23 15.67
CA ASP A 141 -5.64 33.19 15.33
C ASP A 141 -4.87 33.53 16.61
N CYS A 142 -3.57 33.77 16.49
CA CYS A 142 -2.71 34.21 17.59
C CYS A 142 -3.08 35.63 18.03
N TYR A 143 -4.35 35.85 18.39
CA TYR A 143 -4.87 37.03 19.05
C TYR A 143 -5.06 36.66 20.53
N ASP A 144 -4.07 37.12 21.28
CA ASP A 144 -4.10 37.49 22.69
C ASP A 144 -4.23 36.41 23.79
N PHE A 145 -4.59 35.15 23.50
CA PHE A 145 -4.65 34.13 24.59
C PHE A 145 -4.22 32.69 24.23
N PHE A 146 -3.69 32.44 23.02
CA PHE A 146 -3.12 31.13 22.65
C PHE A 146 -1.63 31.24 22.33
N ASP A 147 -0.83 30.54 23.12
CA ASP A 147 0.61 30.70 23.20
C ASP A 147 1.32 30.27 21.90
N CYS A 148 2.05 31.22 21.29
CA CYS A 148 2.91 30.92 20.16
C CYS A 148 4.00 29.91 20.52
N GLU A 149 4.41 29.86 21.79
CA GLU A 149 5.35 28.87 22.32
C GLU A 149 4.77 27.47 22.23
N TYR A 150 3.56 27.26 22.76
CA TYR A 150 2.85 25.98 22.67
C TYR A 150 2.69 25.51 21.22
N ARG A 151 2.34 26.40 20.30
CA ARG A 151 2.27 26.05 18.87
C ARG A 151 3.62 25.61 18.30
N ASN A 152 4.72 26.21 18.73
CA ASN A 152 6.06 25.82 18.29
C ASN A 152 6.47 24.48 18.90
N GLU A 153 6.17 24.23 20.18
CA GLU A 153 6.40 22.94 20.84
C GLU A 153 5.76 21.79 20.05
N ILE A 154 4.50 21.94 19.66
CA ILE A 154 3.77 20.93 18.88
C ILE A 154 4.41 20.68 17.52
N ILE A 155 4.83 21.76 16.85
CA ILE A 155 5.52 21.65 15.58
C ILE A 155 6.84 20.89 15.77
N ASP A 156 7.57 21.14 16.86
CA ASP A 156 8.84 20.51 17.17
C ASP A 156 8.68 19.03 17.57
N SER A 157 7.63 18.69 18.33
CA SER A 157 7.22 17.32 18.64
C SER A 157 6.89 16.52 17.39
N ILE A 158 6.07 17.08 16.49
CA ILE A 158 5.76 16.44 15.19
C ILE A 158 7.03 16.28 14.34
N GLN A 159 7.90 17.29 14.33
CA GLN A 159 9.15 17.27 13.58
C GLN A 159 10.16 16.23 14.10
N SER A 160 10.18 16.00 15.41
CA SER A 160 11.04 15.01 16.06
C SER A 160 10.47 13.58 15.98
N PHE A 161 9.25 13.43 15.45
CA PHE A 161 8.49 12.19 15.41
C PHE A 161 8.14 11.66 16.81
N GLU A 162 7.82 12.57 17.73
CA GLU A 162 7.33 12.20 19.05
C GLU A 162 6.03 11.37 18.93
N HIS A 163 5.95 10.24 19.64
CA HIS A 163 4.82 9.30 19.56
C HIS A 163 4.60 8.63 18.19
N PHE A 164 5.58 8.68 17.28
CA PHE A 164 5.45 7.99 15.98
C PHE A 164 5.36 6.46 16.14
N ASP A 165 5.94 5.88 17.19
CA ASP A 165 5.77 4.49 17.60
C ASP A 165 4.31 4.14 17.96
N LYS A 166 3.63 5.02 18.72
CA LYS A 166 2.21 4.88 19.05
C LYS A 166 1.35 4.96 17.80
N TYR A 167 1.64 5.91 16.91
CA TYR A 167 0.97 6.01 15.61
C TYR A 167 1.13 4.73 14.79
N VAL A 168 2.35 4.22 14.62
CA VAL A 168 2.60 2.98 13.85
C VAL A 168 1.85 1.80 14.46
N SER A 169 1.82 1.70 15.79
CA SER A 169 1.07 0.66 16.49
C SER A 169 -0.44 0.77 16.26
N SER A 170 -0.98 1.99 16.16
CA SER A 170 -2.42 2.24 15.93
C SER A 170 -2.92 1.84 14.54
N ILE A 171 -2.03 1.76 13.54
CA ILE A 171 -2.37 1.44 12.14
C ILE A 171 -1.91 0.03 11.73
N ASN A 172 -1.31 -0.73 12.65
CA ASN A 172 -0.92 -2.10 12.39
C ASN A 172 -2.16 -3.01 12.34
N LEU A 173 -2.18 -3.97 11.41
CA LEU A 173 -3.27 -4.95 11.35
C LEU A 173 -3.18 -5.86 12.57
N SER A 174 -4.26 -5.97 13.34
CA SER A 174 -4.32 -6.96 14.42
C SER A 174 -4.67 -8.33 13.87
N LYS A 175 -4.17 -9.39 14.51
CA LYS A 175 -4.32 -10.78 14.04
C LYS A 175 -5.78 -11.25 13.89
N ASN A 176 -6.74 -10.52 14.49
CA ASN A 176 -8.16 -10.91 14.57
C ASN A 176 -9.11 -9.92 13.88
N GLN A 177 -8.63 -9.09 12.96
CA GLN A 177 -9.51 -8.21 12.20
C GLN A 177 -10.14 -8.97 11.04
N MET A 178 -11.49 -9.05 11.04
CA MET A 178 -12.24 -9.41 9.84
C MET A 178 -11.96 -8.33 8.79
N ILE A 179 -11.08 -8.64 7.84
CA ILE A 179 -10.81 -7.74 6.72
C ILE A 179 -11.96 -7.90 5.74
N THR A 180 -13.00 -7.09 5.90
CA THR A 180 -13.96 -6.88 4.81
C THR A 180 -13.21 -6.15 3.71
N ILE A 181 -12.75 -6.88 2.68
CA ILE A 181 -12.27 -6.28 1.43
C ILE A 181 -13.51 -5.74 0.71
N GLY A 182 -14.05 -4.64 1.23
CA GLY A 182 -15.05 -3.84 0.54
C GLY A 182 -14.43 -3.20 -0.71
N TYR A 183 -15.27 -2.87 -1.69
CA TYR A 183 -14.95 -2.31 -3.01
C TYR A 183 -14.23 -0.92 -3.00
N TYR A 184 -13.60 -0.55 -1.90
CA TYR A 184 -13.17 0.80 -1.59
C TYR A 184 -11.69 0.79 -1.26
N ASN A 185 -10.86 1.24 -2.23
CA ASN A 185 -9.41 1.36 -2.11
C ASN A 185 -8.68 0.02 -1.90
N PHE A 186 -8.54 -0.77 -2.97
CA PHE A 186 -7.80 -2.03 -2.94
C PHE A 186 -6.71 -2.05 -4.02
N ALA A 187 -5.64 -2.78 -3.75
CA ALA A 187 -4.69 -3.18 -4.77
C ALA A 187 -4.56 -4.70 -4.81
N ARG A 188 -4.25 -5.24 -5.98
CA ARG A 188 -4.03 -6.66 -6.20
C ARG A 188 -2.91 -6.85 -7.21
N ILE A 189 -2.05 -7.82 -6.94
CA ILE A 189 -1.07 -8.33 -7.90
C ILE A 189 -1.52 -9.73 -8.30
N ILE A 190 -1.70 -9.97 -9.59
CA ILE A 190 -2.06 -11.28 -10.13
C ILE A 190 -0.87 -11.79 -10.94
N ILE A 191 -0.48 -13.02 -10.69
CA ILE A 191 0.63 -13.68 -11.38
C ILE A 191 0.09 -14.90 -12.06
N THR A 192 0.22 -14.91 -13.38
CA THR A 192 -0.16 -16.05 -14.21
C THR A 192 1.10 -16.83 -14.56
N SER A 193 1.12 -18.09 -14.14
CA SER A 193 2.10 -19.09 -14.56
C SER A 193 1.42 -20.15 -15.42
N LYS A 194 2.20 -21.04 -16.05
CA LYS A 194 1.66 -22.13 -16.89
C LYS A 194 0.59 -22.98 -16.18
N ASN A 195 0.74 -23.23 -14.88
CA ASN A 195 -0.09 -24.18 -14.14
C ASN A 195 -0.89 -23.56 -12.99
N ASN A 196 -0.67 -22.27 -12.69
CA ASN A 196 -1.27 -21.65 -11.51
C ASN A 196 -1.44 -20.14 -11.68
N ILE A 197 -2.49 -19.59 -11.05
CA ILE A 197 -2.71 -18.16 -10.90
C ILE A 197 -2.65 -17.82 -9.42
N THR A 198 -1.71 -16.96 -9.03
CA THR A 198 -1.57 -16.51 -7.64
C THR A 198 -1.92 -15.04 -7.55
N SER A 199 -2.72 -14.67 -6.54
CA SER A 199 -3.09 -13.29 -6.26
C SER A 199 -2.59 -12.84 -4.89
N TYR A 200 -1.98 -11.66 -4.84
CA TYR A 200 -1.61 -10.97 -3.61
C TYR A 200 -2.51 -9.75 -3.47
N ASP A 201 -3.33 -9.73 -2.42
CA ASP A 201 -4.22 -8.61 -2.11
C ASP A 201 -3.48 -7.62 -1.19
N PHE A 202 -3.75 -6.32 -1.36
CA PHE A 202 -3.27 -5.28 -0.45
C PHE A 202 -4.45 -4.62 0.26
N SER A 203 -4.34 -4.47 1.58
CA SER A 203 -5.31 -3.75 2.39
C SER A 203 -4.88 -2.31 2.64
N PHE A 204 -5.87 -1.43 2.57
CA PHE A 204 -5.80 -0.01 2.91
C PHE A 204 -6.80 0.35 4.03
N VAL A 205 -7.37 -0.65 4.74
CA VAL A 205 -8.49 -0.46 5.67
C VAL A 205 -8.14 0.47 6.83
N ASN A 206 -6.88 0.42 7.32
CA ASN A 206 -6.42 1.20 8.48
C ASN A 206 -5.20 2.09 8.17
N ASN A 207 -4.81 2.22 6.89
CA ASN A 207 -3.61 2.95 6.51
C ASN A 207 -3.68 3.43 5.06
N ALA A 208 -2.95 4.50 4.73
CA ALA A 208 -2.84 4.98 3.35
C ALA A 208 -1.75 4.27 2.54
N ILE A 209 -0.98 3.37 3.17
CA ILE A 209 0.15 2.66 2.56
C ILE A 209 -0.17 1.18 2.44
N GLY A 210 -0.81 0.82 1.34
CA GLY A 210 -1.33 -0.53 1.09
C GLY A 210 -0.40 -1.61 1.61
N GLN A 211 -0.93 -2.52 2.42
CA GLN A 211 -0.18 -3.57 3.07
C GLN A 211 -0.51 -4.91 2.40
N PRO A 212 0.49 -5.68 1.93
CA PRO A 212 0.22 -6.99 1.36
C PRO A 212 -0.40 -7.88 2.44
N ILE A 213 -1.46 -8.57 2.07
CA ILE A 213 -2.11 -9.59 2.87
C ILE A 213 -1.75 -10.94 2.27
N ILE A 214 -0.94 -11.70 2.99
CA ILE A 214 -0.75 -13.11 2.68
C ILE A 214 -1.87 -13.87 3.40
N LYS A 215 -2.74 -14.51 2.61
CA LYS A 215 -3.73 -15.47 3.13
C LYS A 215 -2.97 -16.75 3.43
N ASN A 216 -2.75 -17.05 4.71
CA ASN A 216 -2.42 -18.42 5.08
C ASN A 216 -3.67 -19.26 4.80
N PHE A 217 -3.56 -20.25 3.92
CA PHE A 217 -4.63 -21.22 3.65
C PHE A 217 -4.80 -22.13 4.87
N ASN A 218 -5.36 -21.61 5.95
CA ASN A 218 -6.06 -22.42 6.94
C ASN A 218 -7.54 -22.39 6.58
N GLU A 219 -8.19 -23.55 6.65
CA GLU A 219 -9.60 -23.77 6.25
C GLU A 219 -10.59 -22.86 6.99
N ASN A 220 -10.15 -22.22 8.08
CA ASN A 220 -10.85 -21.15 8.76
C ASN A 220 -10.30 -19.78 8.31
N TYR A 221 -11.03 -19.12 7.41
CA TYR A 221 -10.85 -17.72 6.94
C TYR A 221 -10.74 -16.64 8.06
N MET A 222 -10.80 -17.06 9.32
CA MET A 222 -10.84 -16.23 10.53
C MET A 222 -9.48 -16.12 11.23
N ALA A 223 -8.48 -16.96 10.91
CA ALA A 223 -7.44 -17.26 11.90
C ALA A 223 -6.14 -16.45 11.80
N ASP A 224 -5.53 -16.21 10.64
CA ASP A 224 -4.19 -15.59 10.63
C ASP A 224 -3.86 -14.82 9.35
N TYR A 225 -4.03 -13.49 9.40
CA TYR A 225 -3.33 -12.57 8.50
C TYR A 225 -2.04 -12.15 9.19
N ALA A 226 -0.93 -12.78 8.82
CA ALA A 226 0.35 -12.47 9.39
C ALA A 226 1.29 -12.02 8.27
N TYR A 227 2.07 -10.98 8.55
CA TYR A 227 3.17 -10.43 7.75
C TYR A 227 2.82 -9.24 6.86
N VAL A 228 3.44 -8.11 7.21
CA VAL A 228 3.40 -6.86 6.45
C VAL A 228 4.81 -6.58 5.96
N ASN A 229 5.03 -6.73 4.65
CA ASN A 229 6.28 -6.39 3.99
C ASN A 229 6.16 -5.14 3.10
N LEU A 230 6.46 -3.99 3.68
CA LEU A 230 6.45 -2.69 2.99
C LEU A 230 7.56 -2.50 1.95
N LEU A 231 8.56 -3.39 1.86
CA LEU A 231 9.53 -3.33 0.76
C LEU A 231 8.88 -3.63 -0.59
N ALA A 232 7.81 -4.42 -0.61
CA ALA A 232 7.03 -4.65 -1.83
C ALA A 232 6.50 -3.32 -2.41
N ASN A 233 6.08 -2.38 -1.55
CA ASN A 233 5.56 -1.08 -1.99
C ASN A 233 6.59 -0.26 -2.75
N GLU A 234 7.84 -0.25 -2.28
CA GLU A 234 8.93 0.47 -2.95
C GLU A 234 9.24 -0.15 -4.31
N ILE A 235 9.33 -1.48 -4.39
CA ILE A 235 9.57 -2.19 -5.65
C ILE A 235 8.42 -1.94 -6.65
N ILE A 236 7.17 -1.95 -6.19
CA ILE A 236 6.00 -1.63 -7.02
C ILE A 236 6.14 -0.23 -7.63
N ARG A 237 6.58 0.77 -6.85
CA ARG A 237 6.77 2.15 -7.32
C ARG A 237 7.84 2.28 -8.40
N ASP A 238 8.86 1.42 -8.38
CA ASP A 238 9.89 1.40 -9.41
C ASP A 238 9.39 0.83 -10.74
N LEU A 239 8.41 -0.08 -10.67
CA LEU A 239 7.79 -0.72 -11.84
C LEU A 239 6.80 0.20 -12.57
N ILE A 240 5.99 0.94 -11.83
CA ILE A 240 4.85 1.70 -12.36
C ILE A 240 5.16 3.18 -12.66
N PRO A 241 4.45 3.81 -13.62
CA PRO A 241 4.67 5.23 -13.95
C PRO A 241 4.41 6.17 -12.77
N LYS A 242 5.29 7.16 -12.57
CA LYS A 242 5.25 8.12 -11.45
C LYS A 242 3.97 8.97 -11.35
N ASN A 243 3.29 9.17 -12.47
CA ASN A 243 2.06 9.97 -12.54
C ASN A 243 0.78 9.16 -12.25
N SER A 244 0.87 7.82 -12.21
CA SER A 244 -0.26 6.92 -11.97
C SER A 244 -0.87 7.09 -10.57
N ILE A 245 -2.15 6.76 -10.41
CA ILE A 245 -2.80 6.74 -9.09
C ILE A 245 -2.20 5.63 -8.22
N THR A 246 -1.81 4.51 -8.84
CA THR A 246 -1.15 3.38 -8.19
C THR A 246 0.18 3.80 -7.56
N TYR A 247 1.02 4.55 -8.30
CA TYR A 247 2.30 5.05 -7.77
C TYR A 247 2.13 5.92 -6.52
N LYS A 248 1.07 6.73 -6.51
CA LYS A 248 0.75 7.60 -5.39
C LYS A 248 0.22 6.79 -4.20
N ALA A 249 -0.50 5.69 -4.43
CA ALA A 249 -1.07 4.85 -3.37
C ALA A 249 0.03 4.14 -2.55
N PHE A 250 1.09 3.70 -3.20
CA PHE A 250 2.20 2.99 -2.55
C PHE A 250 3.30 3.89 -1.96
N ASP A 251 3.08 5.21 -1.88
CA ASP A 251 4.09 6.15 -1.40
C ASP A 251 4.24 6.14 0.14
N LEU A 252 5.30 5.53 0.64
CA LEU A 252 5.64 5.52 2.07
C LEU A 252 5.78 6.93 2.68
N LYS A 253 6.02 7.98 1.88
CA LYS A 253 6.07 9.37 2.37
C LYS A 253 4.71 9.93 2.76
N LYS A 254 3.60 9.27 2.38
CA LYS A 254 2.26 9.64 2.85
C LYS A 254 2.07 9.38 4.34
N VAL A 255 2.82 8.43 4.90
CA VAL A 255 2.84 8.12 6.33
C VAL A 255 3.14 9.37 7.16
N THR A 256 3.98 10.28 6.66
CA THR A 256 4.24 11.55 7.35
C THR A 256 2.99 12.42 7.46
N ASP A 257 2.15 12.51 6.41
CA ASP A 257 0.93 13.32 6.47
C ASP A 257 -0.09 12.68 7.41
N ASP A 258 -0.21 11.36 7.37
CA ASP A 258 -1.14 10.63 8.22
C ASP A 258 -0.73 10.68 9.69
N TYR A 259 0.58 10.58 9.98
CA TYR A 259 1.12 10.80 11.32
C TYR A 259 0.84 12.22 11.82
N ILE A 260 1.04 13.26 11.00
CA ILE A 260 0.72 14.64 11.38
C ILE A 260 -0.76 14.75 11.76
N ARG A 261 -1.66 14.19 10.93
CA ARG A 261 -3.11 14.22 11.22
C ARG A 261 -3.46 13.44 12.49
N TRP A 262 -2.87 12.26 12.66
CA TRP A 262 -3.08 11.43 13.85
C TRP A 262 -2.61 12.16 15.11
N TYR A 263 -1.42 12.74 15.09
CA TYR A 263 -0.82 13.44 16.23
C TYR A 263 -1.73 14.60 16.66
N LEU A 264 -2.18 15.41 15.71
CA LEU A 264 -3.06 16.56 15.93
C LEU A 264 -4.48 16.19 16.40
N GLY A 265 -4.92 14.93 16.23
CA GLY A 265 -6.25 14.49 16.64
C GLY A 265 -6.31 13.56 17.85
N ASN A 266 -5.15 13.12 18.36
CA ASN A 266 -5.06 12.19 19.51
C ASN A 266 -4.26 12.75 20.68
N ASN A 267 -3.46 13.79 20.46
CA ASN A 267 -2.71 14.46 21.53
C ASN A 267 -3.27 15.87 21.80
N TYR A 268 -4.35 16.25 21.09
CA TYR A 268 -5.14 17.49 21.21
C TYR A 268 -6.57 17.22 20.72
#